data_AF-A0A7V9RCX0-F1
#
_entry.id   AF-A0A7V9RCX0-F1
#
_cell.length_a   1.000
_cell.length_b   1.000
_cell.length_c   1.000
_cell.angle_alpha   90.00
_cell.angle_beta   90.00
_cell.angle_gamma   90.00
#
_symmetry.space_group_name_H-M   'P 1'
#
loop_
_entity.id
_entity.type
_entity.pdbx_description
1 polymer ?
#
loop_
_entity_poly.entity_id
_entity_poly.type
_entity_poly.pdbx_seq_one_letter_code
_entity_poly.pdbx_strand_id
1 'polypeptide(L)'
;MWTSYSARHAAQLIGLAESAVRSCIRDGLVGTPGTVPALLSFRDLSALRTVKALVEAGIPLLRVRKDLARIQQATGTAIAELTIELVDGHIQVRGGEVIAGGDAGQLSLPFSPPPTPPEPRGELRELPRPAEAPALAVALPATAEAWMSRALALEEREPAAAVDAYRRSLRLRPESTEAWINLGRLHAETGDATSANECFKSALERDPDEATAYYNLGVLAQDAGNETDAIALYRRALELDAQLAEAHYNLATLFDQAGDSRSAIRHINEYRKLTR
;
A
#
# COMPACT_ATOMS: atom_id res chain seq x y z
N MET A 1 20.18 22.28 16.05
CA MET A 1 18.80 22.32 16.57
C MET A 1 17.98 21.45 15.64
N TRP A 2 17.69 20.19 16.01
CA TRP A 2 17.02 19.23 15.11
C TRP A 2 15.51 19.49 15.18
N THR A 3 14.95 20.11 14.15
CA THR A 3 13.49 20.20 13.99
C THR A 3 12.97 18.82 13.59
N SER A 4 12.25 18.17 14.50
CA SER A 4 11.48 16.97 14.22
C SER A 4 10.07 17.33 13.75
N TYR A 5 9.53 16.55 12.82
CA TYR A 5 8.21 16.74 12.23
C TYR A 5 7.30 15.58 12.62
N SER A 6 6.06 15.88 13.00
CA SER A 6 5.03 14.84 13.12
C SER A 6 4.60 14.35 11.73
N ALA A 7 3.96 13.18 11.65
CA ALA A 7 3.39 12.68 10.39
C ALA A 7 2.44 13.70 9.75
N ARG A 8 1.57 14.33 10.56
CA ARG A 8 0.65 15.40 10.14
C ARG A 8 1.38 16.62 9.57
N HIS A 9 2.41 17.11 10.26
CA HIS A 9 3.16 18.28 9.81
C HIS A 9 3.97 17.97 8.53
N ALA A 10 4.58 16.80 8.45
CA ALA A 10 5.28 16.34 7.25
C ALA A 10 4.32 16.20 6.06
N ALA A 11 3.14 15.63 6.27
CA ALA A 11 2.09 15.52 5.24
C ALA A 11 1.73 16.89 4.67
N GLN A 12 1.53 17.90 5.53
CA GLN A 12 1.23 19.28 5.11
C GLN A 12 2.39 19.94 4.33
N LEU A 13 3.63 19.78 4.78
CA LEU A 13 4.79 20.37 4.10
C LEU A 13 5.08 19.74 2.74
N ILE A 14 4.83 18.44 2.61
CA ILE A 14 5.11 17.68 1.39
C ILE A 14 3.93 17.76 0.43
N GLY A 15 2.70 17.89 0.91
CA GLY A 15 1.49 17.76 0.09
C GLY A 15 1.14 16.30 -0.20
N LEU A 16 1.37 15.41 0.77
CA LEU A 16 0.92 14.01 0.76
C LEU A 16 -0.22 13.83 1.77
N ALA A 17 -1.07 12.83 1.56
CA ALA A 17 -2.05 12.44 2.59
C ALA A 17 -1.34 11.99 3.87
N GLU A 18 -1.89 12.30 5.05
CA GLU A 18 -1.29 11.90 6.32
C GLU A 18 -1.19 10.36 6.43
N SER A 19 -2.17 9.63 5.89
CA SER A 19 -2.18 8.17 5.83
C SER A 19 -1.06 7.59 4.96
N ALA A 20 -0.69 8.28 3.88
CA ALA A 20 0.46 7.91 3.06
C ALA A 20 1.76 8.03 3.86
N VAL A 21 1.93 9.13 4.60
CA VAL A 21 3.10 9.34 5.47
C VAL A 21 3.15 8.29 6.59
N ARG A 22 2.02 8.01 7.26
CA ARG A 22 1.92 6.97 8.29
C ARG A 22 2.22 5.57 7.74
N SER A 23 1.83 5.30 6.50
CA SER A 23 2.15 4.03 5.82
C SER A 23 3.64 3.91 5.53
N CYS A 24 4.30 5.00 5.10
CA CYS A 24 5.76 5.01 4.93
C CYS A 24 6.52 4.82 6.25
N ILE A 25 5.99 5.36 7.36
CA ILE A 25 6.55 5.13 8.71
C ILE A 25 6.41 3.65 9.11
N ARG A 26 5.22 3.06 8.90
CA ARG A 26 4.94 1.66 9.22
C ARG A 26 5.89 0.71 8.51
N ASP A 27 6.19 1.00 7.24
CA ASP A 27 7.08 0.18 6.42
C ASP A 27 8.58 0.43 6.70
N GLY A 28 8.92 1.34 7.62
CA GLY A 28 10.30 1.67 7.96
C GLY A 28 11.05 2.44 6.87
N LEU A 29 10.34 3.04 5.91
CA LEU A 29 10.93 3.89 4.87
C LEU A 29 11.43 5.21 5.43
N VAL A 30 10.73 5.71 6.44
CA VAL A 30 11.00 6.99 7.10
C VAL A 30 10.70 6.90 8.59
N GLY A 31 11.35 7.77 9.36
CA GLY A 31 11.19 7.82 10.80
C GLY A 31 12.09 6.80 11.51
N THR A 32 12.33 7.05 12.79
CA THR A 32 13.19 6.19 13.60
C THR A 32 12.40 5.01 14.17
N PRO A 33 12.83 3.75 13.93
CA PRO A 33 12.19 2.59 14.54
C PRO A 33 12.17 2.71 16.07
N GLY A 34 11.00 2.53 16.68
CA GLY A 34 10.84 2.50 18.13
C GLY A 34 10.61 3.85 18.83
N THR A 35 10.56 4.98 18.10
CA THR A 35 10.11 6.26 18.68
C THR A 35 8.59 6.42 18.54
N VAL A 36 7.91 6.81 19.63
CA VAL A 36 6.46 7.04 19.65
C VAL A 36 6.16 8.40 20.29
N PRO A 37 5.49 9.33 19.58
CA PRO A 37 5.13 9.23 18.16
C PRO A 37 6.39 9.21 17.28
N ALA A 38 6.32 8.52 16.15
CA ALA A 38 7.43 8.50 15.20
C ALA A 38 7.71 9.93 14.72
N LEU A 39 8.87 10.45 15.08
CA LEU A 39 9.32 11.77 14.70
C LEU A 39 10.15 11.67 13.42
N LEU A 40 9.77 12.47 12.43
CA LEU A 40 10.43 12.55 11.13
C LEU A 40 11.51 13.62 11.19
N SER A 41 12.68 13.31 10.66
CA SER A 41 13.78 14.24 10.45
C SER A 41 13.62 15.00 9.13
N PHE A 42 14.46 16.01 8.91
CA PHE A 42 14.54 16.66 7.59
C PHE A 42 14.93 15.67 6.47
N ARG A 43 15.69 14.62 6.79
CA ARG A 43 16.08 13.57 5.83
C ARG A 43 14.86 12.76 5.39
N ASP A 44 13.99 12.44 6.34
CA ASP A 44 12.73 11.74 6.09
C ASP A 44 11.81 12.55 5.17
N LEU A 45 11.81 13.87 5.30
CA LEU A 45 11.07 14.75 4.37
C LEU A 45 11.57 14.61 2.93
N SER A 46 12.89 14.47 2.70
CA SER A 46 13.41 14.24 1.36
C SER A 46 12.96 12.89 0.79
N ALA A 47 12.97 11.83 1.60
CA ALA A 47 12.42 10.53 1.18
C ALA A 47 10.92 10.62 0.87
N LEU A 48 10.14 11.38 1.66
CA LEU A 48 8.73 11.63 1.38
C LEU A 48 8.52 12.48 0.12
N ARG A 49 9.42 13.41 -0.23
CA ARG A 49 9.37 14.12 -1.52
C ARG A 49 9.60 13.15 -2.69
N THR A 50 10.51 12.21 -2.55
CA THR A 50 10.71 11.14 -3.55
C THR A 50 9.45 10.30 -3.70
N VAL A 51 8.83 9.89 -2.59
CA VAL A 51 7.55 9.17 -2.62
C VAL A 51 6.48 9.98 -3.35
N LYS A 52 6.35 11.27 -3.01
CA LYS A 52 5.40 12.17 -3.66
C LYS A 52 5.65 12.29 -5.16
N ALA A 53 6.89 12.52 -5.58
CA ALA A 53 7.24 12.67 -6.98
C ALA A 53 6.91 11.42 -7.81
N LEU A 54 7.14 10.23 -7.26
CA LEU A 54 6.79 8.97 -7.91
C LEU A 54 5.27 8.77 -7.99
N VAL A 55 4.53 9.18 -6.95
CA VAL A 55 3.06 9.16 -6.96
C VAL A 55 2.49 10.16 -7.97
N GLU A 56 3.03 11.39 -8.03
CA GLU A 56 2.64 12.41 -9.01
C GLU A 56 2.98 11.99 -10.46
N ALA A 57 4.01 11.16 -10.63
CA ALA A 57 4.34 10.54 -11.91
C ALA A 57 3.40 9.36 -12.29
N GLY A 58 2.37 9.09 -11.50
CA GLY A 58 1.35 8.07 -11.77
C GLY A 58 1.67 6.67 -11.25
N ILE A 59 2.72 6.52 -10.42
CA ILE A 59 3.06 5.22 -9.81
C ILE A 59 2.23 5.06 -8.52
N PRO A 60 1.46 3.96 -8.35
CA PRO A 60 0.65 3.76 -7.16
C PRO A 60 1.48 3.80 -5.86
N LEU A 61 1.00 4.48 -4.83
CA LEU A 61 1.71 4.68 -3.55
C LEU A 61 2.18 3.37 -2.91
N LEU A 62 1.36 2.31 -2.94
CA LEU A 62 1.73 0.99 -2.42
C LEU A 62 2.97 0.42 -3.14
N ARG A 63 3.03 0.59 -4.47
CA ARG A 63 4.17 0.13 -5.28
C ARG A 63 5.42 0.95 -4.98
N VAL A 64 5.28 2.27 -4.90
CA VAL A 64 6.37 3.17 -4.47
C VAL A 64 6.94 2.73 -3.13
N ARG A 65 6.08 2.49 -2.12
CA ARG A 65 6.53 2.06 -0.79
C ARG A 65 7.29 0.73 -0.81
N LYS A 66 6.75 -0.29 -1.48
CA LYS A 66 7.38 -1.63 -1.55
C LYS A 66 8.71 -1.61 -2.29
N ASP A 67 8.76 -0.91 -3.42
CA ASP A 67 9.98 -0.86 -4.23
C ASP A 67 11.08 -0.09 -3.48
N LEU A 68 10.74 1.02 -2.82
CA LEU A 68 11.67 1.74 -1.95
C LEU A 68 12.12 0.89 -0.75
N ALA A 69 11.23 0.13 -0.12
CA ALA A 69 11.60 -0.73 1.01
C ALA A 69 12.59 -1.82 0.56
N ARG A 70 12.35 -2.42 -0.61
CA ARG A 70 13.26 -3.39 -1.22
C ARG A 70 14.61 -2.78 -1.56
N ILE A 71 14.63 -1.55 -2.10
CA ILE A 71 15.87 -0.83 -2.40
C ILE A 71 16.65 -0.58 -1.11
N GLN A 72 16.02 -0.02 -0.08
CA GLN A 72 16.65 0.26 1.21
C GLN A 72 17.23 -1.01 1.86
N GLN A 73 16.53 -2.15 1.74
CA GLN A 73 17.03 -3.44 2.21
C GLN A 73 18.21 -3.95 1.38
N ALA A 74 18.15 -3.83 0.05
CA ALA A 74 19.20 -4.32 -0.84
C ALA A 74 20.49 -3.49 -0.76
N THR A 75 20.37 -2.17 -0.57
CA THR A 75 21.52 -1.25 -0.47
C THR A 75 22.00 -1.05 0.96
N GLY A 76 21.20 -1.44 1.96
CA GLY A 76 21.43 -1.10 3.38
C GLY A 76 21.44 0.41 3.65
N THR A 77 21.02 1.21 2.66
CA THR A 77 21.17 2.68 2.64
C THR A 77 19.78 3.30 2.73
N ALA A 78 19.60 4.26 3.64
CA ALA A 78 18.31 4.93 3.80
C ALA A 78 17.88 5.64 2.50
N ILE A 79 16.58 5.64 2.17
CA ILE A 79 16.08 6.29 0.95
C ILE A 79 16.49 7.77 0.85
N ALA A 80 16.60 8.47 1.98
CA ALA A 80 17.05 9.85 2.04
C ALA A 80 18.51 10.08 1.60
N GLU A 81 19.30 9.02 1.46
CA GLU A 81 20.71 9.02 0.99
C GLU A 81 20.83 8.58 -0.48
N LEU A 82 19.72 8.22 -1.11
CA LEU A 82 19.67 7.73 -2.48
C LEU A 82 19.06 8.81 -3.39
N THR A 83 19.71 9.07 -4.52
CA THR A 83 19.10 9.82 -5.61
C THR A 83 18.24 8.86 -6.41
N ILE A 84 16.93 9.10 -6.39
CA ILE A 84 15.93 8.24 -7.02
C ILE A 84 15.16 9.07 -8.04
N GLU A 85 15.34 8.75 -9.31
CA GLU A 85 14.78 9.51 -10.43
C GLU A 85 14.00 8.61 -11.36
N LEU A 86 12.93 9.13 -11.96
CA LEU A 86 12.20 8.45 -13.02
C LEU A 86 12.74 8.90 -14.37
N VAL A 87 13.48 8.02 -15.05
CA VAL A 87 14.05 8.27 -16.39
C VAL A 87 13.47 7.24 -17.35
N ASP A 88 12.78 7.71 -18.39
CA ASP A 88 12.14 6.87 -19.42
C ASP A 88 11.18 5.79 -18.87
N GLY A 89 10.51 6.08 -17.76
CA GLY A 89 9.60 5.13 -17.09
C GLY A 89 10.29 4.12 -16.16
N HIS A 90 11.60 4.27 -15.95
CA HIS A 90 12.40 3.44 -15.05
C HIS A 90 12.90 4.24 -13.85
N ILE A 91 12.79 3.64 -12.66
CA ILE A 91 13.36 4.21 -11.44
C ILE A 91 14.87 3.93 -11.43
N GLN A 92 15.67 4.97 -11.57
CA GLN A 92 17.12 4.91 -11.40
C GLN A 92 17.49 5.29 -9.97
N VAL A 93 18.35 4.50 -9.34
CA VAL A 93 18.83 4.72 -7.97
C VAL A 93 20.34 4.96 -8.01
N ARG A 94 20.81 6.05 -7.40
CA ARG A 94 22.25 6.41 -7.34
C ARG A 94 22.63 6.83 -5.91
N GLY A 95 23.61 6.15 -5.29
CA GLY A 95 24.11 6.46 -3.94
C GLY A 95 24.27 5.22 -3.05
N GLY A 96 25.32 5.22 -2.20
CA GLY A 96 25.73 4.14 -1.29
C GLY A 96 27.23 3.85 -1.44
N GLU A 97 28.00 3.88 -0.34
CA GLU A 97 29.42 3.50 -0.36
C GLU A 97 29.55 2.03 -0.80
N VAL A 98 30.01 1.84 -2.04
CA VAL A 98 30.47 0.56 -2.56
C VAL A 98 31.73 0.18 -1.77
N ILE A 99 31.63 -0.74 -0.81
CA ILE A 99 32.83 -1.40 -0.29
C ILE A 99 33.14 -2.61 -1.19
N ALA A 100 34.13 -2.35 -2.05
CA ALA A 100 35.06 -3.24 -2.73
C ALA A 100 34.55 -4.08 -3.90
N GLY A 101 34.79 -3.56 -5.12
CA GLY A 101 35.11 -4.43 -6.26
C GLY A 101 34.84 -3.95 -7.67
N GLY A 102 35.20 -2.71 -8.04
CA GLY A 102 35.51 -2.37 -9.44
C GLY A 102 34.35 -1.89 -10.33
N ASP A 103 34.42 -0.59 -10.60
CA ASP A 103 33.69 0.21 -11.60
C ASP A 103 32.23 0.62 -11.30
N ALA A 104 31.94 1.89 -11.60
CA ALA A 104 30.92 2.73 -10.94
C ALA A 104 29.52 2.10 -10.78
N GLY A 105 29.06 2.07 -9.51
CA GLY A 105 27.82 1.45 -9.04
C GLY A 105 26.52 2.08 -9.55
N GLN A 106 26.19 1.81 -10.81
CA GLN A 106 24.85 1.95 -11.36
C GLN A 106 24.09 0.64 -11.14
N LEU A 107 23.19 0.62 -10.16
CA LEU A 107 22.22 -0.47 -10.00
C LEU A 107 21.01 -0.17 -10.89
N SER A 108 21.12 -0.51 -12.18
CA SER A 108 19.95 -0.61 -13.06
C SER A 108 19.21 -1.91 -12.73
N LEU A 109 18.08 -1.80 -12.03
CA LEU A 109 17.17 -2.93 -11.86
C LEU A 109 16.51 -3.22 -13.22
N PRO A 110 16.66 -4.42 -13.81
CA PRO A 110 16.14 -4.71 -15.14
C PRO A 110 14.62 -4.83 -15.07
N PHE A 111 13.92 -3.83 -15.56
CA PHE A 111 12.56 -3.97 -16.03
C PHE A 111 12.56 -3.79 -17.54
N SER A 112 12.82 -4.87 -18.28
CA SER A 112 12.48 -4.93 -19.71
C SER A 112 11.27 -5.85 -19.91
N PRO A 113 10.34 -5.54 -20.84
CA PRO A 113 9.54 -6.60 -21.47
C PRO A 113 10.50 -7.56 -22.21
N PRO A 114 10.14 -8.84 -22.44
CA PRO A 114 11.06 -9.83 -23.00
C PRO A 114 11.67 -9.35 -24.33
N PRO A 115 12.95 -9.64 -24.61
CA PRO A 115 13.61 -9.17 -25.82
C PRO A 115 12.97 -9.79 -27.07
N THR A 116 12.84 -8.98 -28.12
CA THR A 116 12.69 -9.47 -29.49
C THR A 116 13.95 -10.30 -29.84
N PRO A 117 13.79 -11.56 -30.30
CA PRO A 117 14.95 -12.40 -30.58
C PRO A 117 15.76 -11.83 -31.75
N PRO A 118 17.09 -12.05 -31.77
CA PRO A 118 17.95 -11.56 -32.85
C PRO A 118 17.61 -12.24 -34.17
N GLU A 119 17.68 -11.49 -35.27
CA GLU A 119 17.61 -12.07 -36.62
C GLU A 119 18.75 -13.09 -36.79
N PRO A 120 18.44 -14.37 -37.11
CA PRO A 120 19.48 -15.35 -37.37
C PRO A 120 20.10 -15.07 -38.75
N ARG A 121 21.38 -14.70 -38.76
CA ARG A 121 22.23 -14.85 -39.95
C ARG A 121 22.53 -16.33 -40.14
N GLY A 122 21.61 -17.02 -40.80
CA GLY A 122 21.75 -18.39 -41.29
C GLY A 122 20.92 -18.53 -42.55
N GLU A 123 21.43 -19.24 -43.55
CA GLU A 123 20.85 -19.37 -44.89
C GLU A 123 19.34 -19.65 -44.87
N LEU A 124 18.61 -18.88 -45.68
CA LEU A 124 17.15 -18.98 -45.80
C LEU A 124 16.76 -20.33 -46.41
N ARG A 125 16.13 -21.18 -45.61
CA ARG A 125 15.33 -22.31 -46.10
C ARG A 125 13.88 -22.05 -45.67
N GLU A 126 12.97 -22.00 -46.63
CA GLU A 126 11.54 -21.81 -46.33
C GLU A 126 11.02 -23.00 -45.51
N LEU A 127 10.78 -22.76 -44.23
CA LEU A 127 10.00 -23.63 -43.37
C LEU A 127 8.51 -23.26 -43.59
N PRO A 128 7.61 -24.25 -43.73
CA PRO A 128 6.19 -23.96 -43.84
C PRO A 128 5.76 -23.18 -42.60
N ARG A 129 5.15 -22.01 -42.81
CA ARG A 129 4.63 -21.15 -41.73
C ARG A 129 3.80 -22.02 -40.78
N PRO A 130 4.18 -22.13 -39.49
CA PRO A 130 3.28 -22.70 -38.49
C PRO A 130 2.04 -21.82 -38.53
N ALA A 131 0.89 -22.42 -38.85
CA ALA A 131 -0.40 -21.74 -38.68
C ALA A 131 -0.40 -21.12 -37.28
N GLU A 132 -0.80 -19.85 -37.19
CA GLU A 132 -0.94 -19.11 -35.93
C GLU A 132 -1.54 -20.05 -34.88
N ALA A 133 -0.69 -20.57 -33.99
CA ALA A 133 -1.18 -21.32 -32.86
C ALA A 133 -2.00 -20.31 -32.06
N PRO A 134 -3.30 -20.56 -31.83
CA PRO A 134 -4.13 -19.61 -31.09
C PRO A 134 -3.43 -19.37 -29.76
N ALA A 135 -3.25 -18.10 -29.41
CA ALA A 135 -2.78 -17.70 -28.09
C ALA A 135 -3.54 -18.56 -27.08
N LEU A 136 -2.83 -19.35 -26.27
CA LEU A 136 -3.43 -20.18 -25.24
C LEU A 136 -4.34 -19.28 -24.41
N ALA A 137 -5.65 -19.36 -24.69
CA ALA A 137 -6.64 -18.61 -23.97
C ALA A 137 -6.58 -19.14 -22.55
N VAL A 138 -5.95 -18.38 -21.65
CA VAL A 138 -6.02 -18.65 -20.23
C VAL A 138 -7.52 -18.66 -19.92
N ALA A 139 -8.05 -19.86 -19.63
CA ALA A 139 -9.48 -20.03 -19.39
C ALA A 139 -9.90 -19.03 -18.31
N LEU A 140 -10.86 -18.15 -18.64
CA LEU A 140 -11.35 -17.18 -17.69
C LEU A 140 -11.93 -17.94 -16.48
N PRO A 141 -11.69 -17.48 -15.25
CA PRO A 141 -12.30 -18.09 -14.06
C PRO A 141 -13.81 -18.21 -14.23
N ALA A 142 -14.36 -19.39 -13.96
CA ALA A 142 -15.80 -19.65 -14.14
C ALA A 142 -16.62 -19.41 -12.86
N THR A 143 -15.97 -19.40 -11.69
CA THR A 143 -16.65 -19.31 -10.39
C THR A 143 -16.28 -18.02 -9.64
N ALA A 144 -17.14 -17.62 -8.70
CA ALA A 144 -16.91 -16.46 -7.84
C ALA A 144 -15.60 -16.60 -7.04
N GLU A 145 -15.33 -17.80 -6.52
CA GLU A 145 -14.12 -18.13 -5.75
C GLU A 145 -12.85 -18.06 -6.61
N ALA A 146 -12.92 -18.51 -7.85
CA ALA A 146 -11.79 -18.45 -8.77
C ALA A 146 -11.49 -16.99 -9.18
N TRP A 147 -12.52 -16.16 -9.36
CA TRP A 147 -12.34 -14.71 -9.55
C TRP A 147 -11.80 -14.02 -8.30
N MET A 148 -12.25 -14.42 -7.11
CA MET A 148 -11.76 -13.91 -5.82
C MET A 148 -10.28 -14.24 -5.63
N SER A 149 -9.88 -15.50 -5.83
CA SER A 149 -8.48 -15.94 -5.73
C SER A 149 -7.59 -15.23 -6.75
N ARG A 150 -8.09 -15.04 -7.98
CA ARG A 150 -7.39 -14.24 -8.99
C ARG A 150 -7.23 -12.78 -8.54
N ALA A 151 -8.26 -12.18 -7.96
CA ALA A 151 -8.22 -10.79 -7.49
C ALA A 151 -7.14 -10.63 -6.41
N LEU A 152 -7.15 -11.49 -5.39
CA LEU A 152 -6.15 -11.54 -4.33
C LEU A 152 -4.72 -11.65 -4.88
N ALA A 153 -4.49 -12.51 -5.88
CA ALA A 153 -3.17 -12.69 -6.50
C ALA A 153 -2.70 -11.47 -7.30
N LEU A 154 -3.62 -10.60 -7.74
CA LEU A 154 -3.34 -9.43 -8.56
C LEU A 154 -3.20 -8.15 -7.75
N GLU A 155 -3.70 -8.07 -6.50
CA GLU A 155 -3.78 -6.83 -5.72
C GLU A 155 -2.46 -6.04 -5.70
N GLU A 156 -1.35 -6.75 -5.51
CA GLU A 156 -0.04 -6.12 -5.37
C GLU A 156 0.60 -5.73 -6.71
N ARG A 157 0.28 -6.45 -7.79
CA ARG A 157 0.98 -6.36 -9.08
C ARG A 157 0.21 -5.52 -10.08
N GLU A 158 -1.10 -5.71 -10.14
CA GLU A 158 -2.01 -5.16 -11.14
C GLU A 158 -3.34 -4.77 -10.47
N PRO A 159 -3.36 -3.70 -9.65
CA PRO A 159 -4.52 -3.34 -8.83
C PRO A 159 -5.79 -3.08 -9.64
N ALA A 160 -5.66 -2.50 -10.85
CA ALA A 160 -6.81 -2.33 -11.74
C ALA A 160 -7.41 -3.68 -12.20
N ALA A 161 -6.56 -4.67 -12.49
CA ALA A 161 -7.01 -6.02 -12.86
C ALA A 161 -7.60 -6.76 -11.65
N ALA A 162 -7.10 -6.49 -10.43
CA ALA A 162 -7.66 -7.01 -9.19
C ALA A 162 -9.07 -6.44 -8.92
N VAL A 163 -9.27 -5.12 -9.07
CA VAL A 163 -10.61 -4.49 -9.00
C VAL A 163 -11.58 -5.16 -9.96
N ASP A 164 -11.16 -5.37 -11.20
CA ASP A 164 -11.95 -6.03 -12.22
C ASP A 164 -12.28 -7.49 -11.89
N ALA A 165 -11.35 -8.21 -11.28
CA ALA A 165 -11.55 -9.59 -10.82
C ALA A 165 -12.51 -9.65 -9.62
N TYR A 166 -12.38 -8.73 -8.65
CA TYR A 166 -13.34 -8.60 -7.55
C TYR A 166 -14.75 -8.27 -8.05
N ARG A 167 -14.88 -7.31 -8.97
CA ARG A 167 -16.18 -6.98 -9.59
C ARG A 167 -16.79 -8.16 -10.32
N ARG A 168 -15.98 -9.03 -10.95
CA ARG A 168 -16.45 -10.27 -11.58
C ARG A 168 -16.90 -11.28 -10.53
N SER A 169 -16.14 -11.45 -9.45
CA SER A 169 -16.54 -12.29 -8.31
C SER A 169 -17.89 -11.83 -7.74
N LEU A 170 -18.03 -10.54 -7.47
CA LEU A 170 -19.24 -9.91 -6.93
C LEU A 170 -20.44 -9.95 -7.88
N ARG A 171 -20.24 -10.04 -9.20
CA ARG A 171 -21.36 -10.30 -10.13
C ARG A 171 -21.89 -11.72 -10.03
N LEU A 172 -21.03 -12.68 -9.67
CA LEU A 172 -21.41 -14.08 -9.50
C LEU A 172 -21.95 -14.36 -8.08
N ARG A 173 -21.39 -13.70 -7.07
CA ARG A 173 -21.87 -13.67 -5.67
C ARG A 173 -21.96 -12.24 -5.15
N PRO A 174 -23.07 -11.52 -5.37
CA PRO A 174 -23.24 -10.18 -4.84
C PRO A 174 -23.26 -10.14 -3.31
N GLU A 175 -23.58 -11.24 -2.63
CA GLU A 175 -23.70 -11.37 -1.18
C GLU A 175 -22.37 -11.57 -0.43
N SER A 176 -21.24 -11.70 -1.14
CA SER A 176 -19.95 -11.94 -0.50
C SER A 176 -19.44 -10.70 0.25
N THR A 177 -19.66 -10.64 1.57
CA THR A 177 -19.14 -9.59 2.45
C THR A 177 -17.63 -9.44 2.32
N GLU A 178 -16.89 -10.55 2.33
CA GLU A 178 -15.43 -10.57 2.20
C GLU A 178 -14.95 -9.90 0.90
N ALA A 179 -15.62 -10.17 -0.23
CA ALA A 179 -15.26 -9.57 -1.52
C ALA A 179 -15.49 -8.05 -1.54
N TRP A 180 -16.55 -7.57 -0.88
CA TRP A 180 -16.79 -6.14 -0.69
C TRP A 180 -15.73 -5.48 0.20
N ILE A 181 -15.35 -6.13 1.31
CA ILE A 181 -14.28 -5.62 2.18
C ILE A 181 -12.95 -5.53 1.43
N ASN A 182 -12.55 -6.59 0.72
CA ASN A 182 -11.28 -6.61 0.01
C ASN A 182 -11.26 -5.61 -1.16
N LEU A 183 -12.35 -5.48 -1.90
CA LEU A 183 -12.47 -4.45 -2.94
C LEU A 183 -12.40 -3.04 -2.33
N GLY A 184 -13.08 -2.81 -1.20
CA GLY A 184 -13.05 -1.53 -0.50
C GLY A 184 -11.66 -1.18 0.03
N ARG A 185 -10.94 -2.15 0.60
CA ARG A 185 -9.55 -1.99 1.04
C ARG A 185 -8.65 -1.64 -0.14
N LEU A 186 -8.78 -2.33 -1.27
CA LEU A 186 -8.00 -2.04 -2.47
C LEU A 186 -8.27 -0.62 -3.01
N HIS A 187 -9.52 -0.16 -2.98
CA HIS A 187 -9.87 1.22 -3.31
C HIS A 187 -9.23 2.23 -2.34
N ALA A 188 -9.27 1.96 -1.04
CA ALA A 188 -8.63 2.83 -0.04
C ALA A 188 -7.11 2.91 -0.25
N GLU A 189 -6.44 1.78 -0.48
CA GLU A 189 -5.00 1.70 -0.72
C GLU A 189 -4.56 2.40 -2.01
N THR A 190 -5.45 2.48 -3.00
CA THR A 190 -5.22 3.18 -4.28
C THR A 190 -5.67 4.65 -4.25
N GLY A 191 -6.17 5.14 -3.11
CA GLY A 191 -6.54 6.54 -2.90
C GLY A 191 -7.98 6.90 -3.29
N ASP A 192 -8.79 5.92 -3.69
CA ASP A 192 -10.20 6.11 -4.01
C ASP A 192 -11.09 5.91 -2.77
N ALA A 193 -11.06 6.90 -1.88
CA ALA A 193 -11.81 6.85 -0.61
C ALA A 193 -13.33 6.78 -0.80
N THR A 194 -13.86 7.33 -1.89
CA THR A 194 -15.30 7.29 -2.20
C THR A 194 -15.75 5.87 -2.52
N SER A 195 -15.10 5.21 -3.47
CA SER A 195 -15.41 3.81 -3.81
C SER A 195 -15.15 2.88 -2.62
N ALA A 196 -14.13 3.15 -1.81
CA ALA A 196 -13.87 2.40 -0.59
C ALA A 196 -15.04 2.49 0.41
N ASN A 197 -15.56 3.70 0.65
CA ASN A 197 -16.70 3.92 1.53
C ASN A 197 -17.95 3.17 1.05
N GLU A 198 -18.25 3.23 -0.26
CA GLU A 198 -19.37 2.51 -0.88
C GLU A 198 -19.22 0.99 -0.72
N CYS A 199 -18.02 0.46 -0.91
CA CYS A 199 -17.76 -0.98 -0.74
C CYS A 199 -17.95 -1.42 0.72
N PHE A 200 -17.43 -0.68 1.70
CA PHE A 200 -17.62 -1.04 3.11
C PHE A 200 -19.07 -0.89 3.56
N LYS A 201 -19.81 0.11 3.07
CA LYS A 201 -21.26 0.20 3.29
C LYS A 201 -21.99 -0.98 2.67
N SER A 202 -21.62 -1.38 1.46
CA SER A 202 -22.19 -2.56 0.80
C SER A 202 -21.91 -3.83 1.59
N ALA A 203 -20.72 -3.98 2.19
CA ALA A 203 -20.41 -5.07 3.10
C ALA A 203 -21.36 -5.06 4.32
N LEU A 204 -21.56 -3.90 4.94
CA LEU A 204 -22.44 -3.74 6.11
C LEU A 204 -23.94 -3.92 5.79
N GLU A 205 -24.38 -3.67 4.56
CA GLU A 205 -25.74 -4.00 4.13
C GLU A 205 -26.01 -5.51 4.11
N ARG A 206 -24.95 -6.31 3.91
CA ARG A 206 -25.03 -7.78 3.84
C ARG A 206 -24.78 -8.42 5.19
N ASP A 207 -23.81 -7.88 5.92
CA ASP A 207 -23.49 -8.27 7.27
C ASP A 207 -23.35 -7.03 8.17
N PRO A 208 -24.43 -6.65 8.88
CA PRO A 208 -24.41 -5.49 9.77
C PRO A 208 -23.47 -5.62 10.97
N ASP A 209 -22.97 -6.83 11.26
CA ASP A 209 -22.10 -7.12 12.41
C ASP A 209 -20.64 -7.37 11.98
N GLU A 210 -20.28 -7.02 10.74
CA GLU A 210 -18.92 -7.14 10.22
C GLU A 210 -17.97 -6.07 10.81
N ALA A 211 -17.22 -6.48 11.83
CA ALA A 211 -16.29 -5.62 12.58
C ALA A 211 -15.21 -4.99 11.68
N THR A 212 -14.70 -5.73 10.69
CA THR A 212 -13.62 -5.27 9.79
C THR A 212 -14.09 -4.11 8.91
N ALA A 213 -15.35 -4.12 8.48
CA ALA A 213 -15.93 -3.04 7.68
C ALA A 213 -16.06 -1.75 8.49
N TYR A 214 -16.50 -1.84 9.76
CA TYR A 214 -16.49 -0.68 10.67
C TYR A 214 -15.09 -0.16 10.94
N TYR A 215 -14.12 -1.04 11.18
CA TYR A 215 -12.72 -0.66 11.35
C TYR A 215 -12.21 0.11 10.12
N ASN A 216 -12.42 -0.40 8.91
CA ASN A 216 -11.93 0.25 7.70
C ASN A 216 -12.65 1.58 7.40
N LEU A 217 -13.95 1.69 7.70
CA LEU A 217 -14.65 2.98 7.67
C LEU A 217 -14.05 3.97 8.67
N GLY A 218 -13.66 3.50 9.86
CA GLY A 218 -12.96 4.30 10.87
C GLY A 218 -11.62 4.83 10.37
N VAL A 219 -10.87 4.00 9.62
CA VAL A 219 -9.63 4.42 8.95
C VAL A 219 -9.91 5.52 7.94
N LEU A 220 -10.91 5.36 7.07
CA LEU A 220 -11.28 6.40 6.10
C LEU A 220 -11.71 7.71 6.76
N ALA A 221 -12.49 7.64 7.86
CA ALA A 221 -12.91 8.81 8.61
C ALA A 221 -11.72 9.53 9.26
N GLN A 222 -10.79 8.77 9.83
CA GLN A 222 -9.57 9.32 10.43
C GLN A 222 -8.70 10.01 9.38
N ASP A 223 -8.54 9.40 8.21
CA ASP A 223 -7.76 9.95 7.09
C ASP A 223 -8.40 11.23 6.54
N ALA A 224 -9.73 11.34 6.59
CA ALA A 224 -10.46 12.56 6.25
C ALA A 224 -10.39 13.65 7.35
N GLY A 225 -9.77 13.37 8.50
CA GLY A 225 -9.70 14.29 9.64
C GLY A 225 -10.97 14.32 10.51
N ASN A 226 -11.93 13.42 10.27
CA ASN A 226 -13.16 13.30 11.05
C ASN A 226 -12.92 12.41 12.28
N GLU A 227 -12.15 12.93 13.24
CA GLU A 227 -11.68 12.18 14.42
C GLU A 227 -12.84 11.63 15.28
N THR A 228 -13.93 12.40 15.43
CA THR A 228 -15.13 11.97 16.19
C THR A 228 -15.79 10.74 15.57
N ASP A 229 -15.96 10.74 14.24
CA ASP A 229 -16.58 9.62 13.52
C ASP A 229 -15.66 8.41 13.54
N ALA A 230 -14.35 8.60 13.37
CA ALA A 230 -13.37 7.53 13.47
C ALA A 230 -13.42 6.83 14.83
N ILE A 231 -13.47 7.59 15.94
CA ILE A 231 -13.61 7.03 17.29
C ILE A 231 -14.89 6.20 17.42
N ALA A 232 -16.02 6.70 16.92
CA ALA A 232 -17.29 5.98 16.97
C ALA A 232 -17.24 4.67 16.18
N LEU A 233 -16.67 4.70 14.98
CA LEU A 233 -16.52 3.53 14.10
C LEU A 233 -15.57 2.48 14.69
N TYR A 234 -14.42 2.89 15.24
CA TYR A 234 -13.50 1.96 15.91
C TYR A 234 -14.11 1.36 17.18
N ARG A 235 -14.88 2.13 17.95
CA ARG A 235 -15.61 1.58 19.11
C ARG A 235 -16.62 0.54 18.67
N ARG A 236 -17.38 0.81 17.59
CA ARG A 236 -18.33 -0.16 17.04
C ARG A 236 -17.63 -1.44 16.56
N ALA A 237 -16.48 -1.31 15.90
CA ALA A 237 -15.67 -2.46 15.52
C ALA A 237 -15.24 -3.29 16.74
N LEU A 238 -14.81 -2.64 17.83
CA LEU A 238 -14.41 -3.32 19.07
C LEU A 238 -15.57 -3.89 19.90
N GLU A 239 -16.78 -3.36 19.75
CA GLU A 239 -17.99 -3.97 20.33
C GLU A 239 -18.30 -5.32 19.67
N LEU A 240 -18.03 -5.42 18.36
CA LEU A 240 -18.28 -6.62 17.56
C LEU A 240 -17.13 -7.62 17.66
N ASP A 241 -15.88 -7.14 17.58
CA ASP A 241 -14.67 -7.92 17.79
C ASP A 241 -13.66 -7.17 18.67
N ALA A 242 -13.64 -7.54 19.95
CA ALA A 242 -12.71 -6.99 20.93
C ALA A 242 -11.25 -7.42 20.74
N GLN A 243 -10.95 -8.32 19.78
CA GLN A 243 -9.59 -8.77 19.48
C GLN A 243 -8.93 -7.98 18.33
N LEU A 244 -9.63 -7.01 17.71
CA LEU A 244 -9.06 -6.12 16.69
C LEU A 244 -8.00 -5.18 17.31
N ALA A 245 -6.77 -5.68 17.38
CA ALA A 245 -5.64 -4.97 17.97
C ALA A 245 -5.42 -3.60 17.30
N GLU A 246 -5.52 -3.54 15.98
CA GLU A 246 -5.34 -2.32 15.19
C GLU A 246 -6.36 -1.23 15.54
N ALA A 247 -7.60 -1.60 15.86
CA ALA A 247 -8.61 -0.65 16.32
C ALA A 247 -8.24 -0.05 17.68
N HIS A 248 -7.69 -0.85 18.60
CA HIS A 248 -7.13 -0.35 19.86
C HIS A 248 -5.96 0.61 19.62
N TYR A 249 -5.04 0.29 18.71
CA TYR A 249 -3.92 1.18 18.38
C TYR A 249 -4.40 2.53 17.81
N ASN A 250 -5.37 2.52 16.89
CA ASN A 250 -5.89 3.73 16.28
C ASN A 250 -6.66 4.60 17.29
N LEU A 251 -7.45 3.99 18.18
CA LEU A 251 -8.10 4.71 19.28
C LEU A 251 -7.10 5.30 20.26
N ALA A 252 -6.04 4.57 20.62
CA ALA A 252 -5.00 5.09 21.50
C ALA A 252 -4.36 6.36 20.91
N THR A 253 -4.06 6.32 19.61
CA THR A 253 -3.49 7.45 18.87
C THR A 253 -4.45 8.66 18.85
N LEU A 254 -5.74 8.42 18.60
CA LEU A 254 -6.74 9.50 18.56
C LEU A 254 -6.97 10.12 19.95
N PHE A 255 -7.02 9.32 21.01
CA PHE A 255 -7.16 9.86 22.37
C PHE A 255 -5.93 10.62 22.83
N ASP A 256 -4.73 10.19 22.44
CA ASP A 256 -3.49 10.92 22.72
C ASP A 256 -3.49 12.29 22.05
N GLN A 257 -3.89 12.34 20.77
CA GLN A 257 -4.04 13.59 20.01
C GLN A 257 -5.08 14.54 20.63
N ALA A 258 -6.14 13.99 21.21
CA ALA A 258 -7.17 14.75 21.93
C ALA A 258 -6.77 15.14 23.37
N GLY A 259 -5.60 14.70 23.85
CA GLY A 259 -5.12 14.94 25.22
C GLY A 259 -5.78 14.06 26.30
N ASP A 260 -6.57 13.05 25.93
CA ASP A 260 -7.12 12.06 26.86
C ASP A 260 -6.12 10.91 27.10
N SER A 261 -5.08 11.21 27.87
CA SER A 261 -4.02 10.24 28.20
C SER A 261 -4.57 8.98 28.89
N ARG A 262 -5.67 9.10 29.65
CA ARG A 262 -6.26 7.95 30.36
C ARG A 262 -6.83 6.95 29.36
N SER A 263 -7.61 7.41 28.39
CA SER A 263 -8.15 6.54 27.34
C SER A 263 -7.06 6.01 26.42
N ALA A 264 -6.06 6.84 26.08
CA ALA A 264 -4.92 6.42 25.28
C ALA A 264 -4.14 5.25 25.92
N ILE A 265 -3.79 5.37 27.21
CA ILE A 265 -3.06 4.33 27.96
C ILE A 265 -3.86 3.03 28.03
N ARG A 266 -5.18 3.12 28.23
CA ARG A 266 -6.05 1.94 28.26
C ARG A 266 -6.02 1.19 26.93
N HIS A 267 -6.21 1.88 25.81
CA HIS A 267 -6.24 1.23 24.50
C HIS A 267 -4.86 0.71 24.07
N ILE A 268 -3.76 1.42 24.35
CA ILE A 268 -2.42 0.92 23.99
C ILE A 268 -2.03 -0.32 24.81
N ASN A 269 -2.54 -0.46 26.04
CA ASN A 269 -2.32 -1.66 26.85
C ASN A 269 -3.05 -2.88 26.27
N GLU A 270 -4.30 -2.72 25.83
CA GLU A 270 -5.02 -3.80 25.15
C GLU A 270 -4.35 -4.18 23.82
N TYR A 271 -3.94 -3.21 23.00
CA TYR A 271 -3.17 -3.48 21.78
C TYR A 271 -1.92 -4.33 22.07
N ARG A 272 -1.14 -3.95 23.09
CA ARG A 272 0.06 -4.69 23.51
C ARG A 272 -0.26 -6.08 24.04
N LYS A 273 -1.41 -6.28 24.66
CA LYS A 273 -1.84 -7.60 25.15
C LYS A 273 -2.20 -8.53 24.00
N LEU A 274 -2.83 -8.01 22.95
CA LEU A 274 -3.27 -8.76 21.78
C LEU A 274 -2.13 -9.09 20.80
N THR A 275 -1.01 -8.36 20.86
CA THR A 275 0.13 -8.47 19.93
C THR A 275 1.40 -9.07 20.54
N ARG A 276 1.32 -9.58 21.78
CA ARG A 276 2.40 -10.28 22.48
C ARG A 276 2.26 -11.79 22.36
#